data_AF-A0A8J3BQX6-F1
#
_entry.id   AF-A0A8J3BQX6-F1
#
_cell.length_a   1.000
_cell.length_b   1.000
_cell.length_c   1.000
_cell.angle_alpha   90.00
_cell.angle_beta   90.00
_cell.angle_gamma   90.00
#
_symmetry.space_group_name_H-M   'P 1'
#
loop_
_entity.id
_entity.type
_entity.pdbx_description
1 polymer ?
#
loop_
_entity_poly.entity_id
_entity_poly.type
_entity_poly.pdbx_seq_one_letter_code
_entity_poly.pdbx_strand_id
1 'polypeptide(L)' 'MDATVFAAYAAAQLADIAAILTQHGPAGGACCACGRPHPCPHVETLLRYRTHYQRCLTQTRQPQPRVD' A
#
# COMPACT_ATOMS: atom_id res chain seq x y z
N MET A 1 -18.90 6.52 -4.06
CA MET A 1 -17.75 6.38 -4.97
C MET A 1 -17.94 5.09 -5.74
N ASP A 2 -17.91 5.14 -7.08
CA ASP A 2 -18.06 3.95 -7.91
C ASP A 2 -16.85 3.01 -7.75
N ALA A 3 -17.06 1.70 -7.94
CA ALA A 3 -16.03 0.67 -7.81
C ALA A 3 -14.87 0.88 -8.79
N THR A 4 -15.15 1.40 -10.00
CA THR A 4 -14.11 1.72 -10.99
C THR A 4 -13.24 2.90 -10.54
N VAL A 5 -13.86 3.96 -10.02
CA VAL A 5 -13.19 5.14 -9.48
C VAL A 5 -12.32 4.76 -8.28
N PHE A 6 -12.85 3.91 -7.40
CA PHE A 6 -12.08 3.40 -6.26
C PHE A 6 -10.91 2.52 -6.71
N ALA A 7 -11.09 1.66 -7.72
CA ALA A 7 -10.01 0.82 -8.23
C ALA A 7 -8.86 1.66 -8.83
N ALA A 8 -9.19 2.71 -9.58
CA ALA A 8 -8.20 3.66 -10.11
C ALA A 8 -7.46 4.39 -8.99
N TYR A 9 -8.21 4.87 -7.97
CA TYR A 9 -7.63 5.48 -6.78
C TYR A 9 -6.68 4.53 -6.04
N ALA A 10 -7.13 3.31 -5.74
CA ALA A 10 -6.32 2.31 -5.05
C ALA A 10 -5.05 1.94 -5.84
N ALA A 11 -5.13 1.89 -7.18
CA ALA A 11 -3.96 1.67 -8.03
C ALA A 11 -2.96 2.84 -7.95
N ALA A 12 -3.43 4.09 -7.98
CA ALA A 12 -2.58 5.27 -7.80
C ALA A 12 -1.90 5.27 -6.42
N GLN A 13 -2.66 4.99 -5.35
CA GLN A 13 -2.10 4.88 -3.99
C GLN A 13 -1.01 3.81 -3.90
N LEU A 14 -1.18 2.66 -4.57
CA LEU A 14 -0.16 1.61 -4.58
C LEU A 14 1.11 2.03 -5.32
N ALA A 15 0.99 2.80 -6.41
CA ALA A 15 2.13 3.34 -7.12
C ALA A 15 2.90 4.37 -6.27
N ASP A 16 2.18 5.28 -5.61
CA ASP A 16 2.77 6.29 -4.72
C ASP A 16 3.46 5.64 -3.51
N ILE A 17 2.79 4.67 -2.88
CA ILE A 17 3.38 3.90 -1.77
C ILE A 17 4.67 3.21 -2.23
N ALA A 18 4.67 2.59 -3.41
CA ALA A 18 5.87 1.95 -3.93
C ALA A 18 7.02 2.96 -4.12
N ALA A 19 6.73 4.13 -4.71
CA ALA A 19 7.71 5.20 -4.88
C ALA A 19 8.30 5.66 -3.53
N ILE A 20 7.46 5.92 -2.53
CA ILE A 20 7.94 6.36 -1.21
C ILE A 20 8.75 5.26 -0.51
N LEU A 21 8.33 4.00 -0.61
CA LEU A 21 9.07 2.89 0.01
C LEU A 21 10.49 2.75 -0.57
N THR A 22 10.71 3.06 -1.85
CA THR A 22 12.07 3.05 -2.43
C THR A 22 12.97 4.12 -1.80
N GLN A 23 12.42 5.28 -1.45
CA GLN A 23 13.14 6.37 -0.79
C GLN A 23 13.45 6.05 0.68
N HIS A 24 12.68 5.16 1.29
CA HIS A 24 12.83 4.72 2.68
C HIS A 24 13.55 3.37 2.84
N GLY A 25 14.29 2.93 1.81
CA GLY A 25 15.13 1.75 1.88
C GLY A 25 16.17 1.80 3.01
N PRO A 26 16.75 0.65 3.39
CA PRO A 26 17.86 0.62 4.35
C PRO A 26 19.07 1.37 3.77
N ALA A 27 19.50 2.44 4.43
CA ALA A 27 20.62 3.28 3.98
C ALA A 27 21.97 2.73 4.50
N GLY A 28 22.18 1.42 4.34
CA GLY A 28 23.26 0.68 4.97
C GLY A 28 22.99 0.42 6.47
N GLY A 29 23.06 -0.84 6.87
CA GLY A 29 22.81 -1.25 8.26
C GLY A 29 21.32 -1.22 8.68
N ALA A 30 21.06 -1.05 9.97
CA ALA A 30 19.72 -1.12 10.58
C ALA A 30 18.92 0.20 10.49
N CYS A 31 19.36 1.18 9.70
CA CYS A 31 18.76 2.51 9.61
C CYS A 31 18.08 2.76 8.26
N CYS A 32 16.91 3.39 8.30
CA CYS A 32 16.20 3.92 7.16
C CYS A 32 16.88 5.22 6.69
N ALA A 33 16.75 5.55 5.41
CA ALA A 33 17.23 6.82 4.84
C ALA A 33 16.70 8.08 5.56
N CYS A 34 15.58 7.98 6.28
CA CYS A 34 15.07 9.07 7.11
C CYS A 34 15.76 9.18 8.50
N GLY A 35 16.85 8.45 8.74
CA GLY A 35 17.65 8.48 9.97
C GLY A 35 17.07 7.72 11.17
N ARG A 36 15.95 7.02 11.01
CA ARG A 36 15.31 6.18 12.05
C ARG A 36 15.69 4.72 11.86
N PRO A 37 15.55 3.86 12.89
CA PRO A 37 15.66 2.41 12.71
C PRO A 37 14.74 1.93 11.58
N HIS A 38 15.21 0.98 10.77
CA HIS A 38 14.44 0.37 9.70
C HIS A 38 13.77 -0.93 10.20
N PRO A 39 12.46 -1.15 9.94
CA PRO A 39 11.55 -0.23 9.27
C PRO A 39 11.21 0.97 10.15
N CYS A 40 11.15 2.17 9.55
CA CYS A 40 10.72 3.36 10.29
C CYS A 40 9.18 3.40 10.40
N PRO A 41 8.60 4.16 11.35
CA PRO A 41 7.14 4.22 11.52
C PRO A 41 6.37 4.60 10.24
N HIS A 42 6.99 5.39 9.37
CA HIS A 42 6.42 5.75 8.07
C HIS A 42 6.34 4.53 7.13
N VAL A 43 7.43 3.75 7.02
CA VAL A 43 7.46 2.49 6.26
C VAL A 43 6.40 1.52 6.79
N GLU A 44 6.29 1.34 8.10
CA GLU A 44 5.28 0.46 8.70
C GLU A 44 3.86 0.88 8.32
N THR A 45 3.58 2.18 8.39
CA THR A 45 2.29 2.74 8.01
C THR A 45 1.98 2.50 6.53
N LEU A 46 2.95 2.76 5.64
CA LEU A 46 2.79 2.54 4.20
C LEU A 46 2.59 1.06 3.86
N LEU A 47 3.26 0.13 4.56
CA LEU A 47 3.05 -1.31 4.37
C LEU A 47 1.64 -1.74 4.77
N ARG A 48 1.06 -1.15 5.82
CA ARG A 48 -0.34 -1.38 6.20
C ARG A 48 -1.30 -0.87 5.13
N TYR A 49 -1.09 0.34 4.61
CA TYR A 49 -1.92 0.87 3.52
C TYR A 49 -1.78 0.07 2.22
N ARG A 50 -0.57 -0.36 1.87
CA ARG A 50 -0.33 -1.25 0.71
C ARG A 50 -1.17 -2.51 0.82
N THR A 51 -1.11 -3.17 1.99
CA THR A 51 -1.90 -4.39 2.26
C THR A 51 -3.40 -4.12 2.16
N HIS A 52 -3.86 -2.99 2.70
CA HIS A 52 -5.27 -2.59 2.63
C HIS A 52 -5.74 -2.43 1.17
N TYR A 53 -5.06 -1.63 0.35
CA TYR A 53 -5.46 -1.40 -1.03
C TYR A 53 -5.38 -2.66 -1.90
N GLN A 54 -4.36 -3.50 -1.69
CA GLN A 54 -4.28 -4.81 -2.37
C GLN A 54 -5.47 -5.71 -2.06
N ARG A 55 -5.90 -5.78 -0.79
CA ARG A 55 -7.08 -6.55 -0.38
C ARG A 55 -8.34 -6.00 -1.02
N CYS A 56 -8.52 -4.68 -0.99
CA CYS A 56 -9.66 -4.03 -1.60
C CYS A 56 -9.75 -4.29 -3.12
N LEU A 57 -8.63 -4.23 -3.84
CA LEU A 57 -8.57 -4.56 -5.27
C LEU A 57 -8.82 -6.04 -5.58
N THR A 58 -8.48 -6.93 -4.64
CA THR A 58 -8.73 -8.38 -4.80
C THR A 58 -10.20 -8.71 -4.53
N GLN A 59 -10.81 -8.09 -3.52
CA GLN A 59 -12.22 -8.29 -3.17
C GLN A 59 -13.17 -7.69 -4.22
N THR A 60 -12.82 -6.56 -4.82
CA THR A 60 -13.60 -5.96 -5.92
C THR A 60 -13.55 -6.77 -7.21
N ARG A 61 -12.58 -7.68 -7.36
CA ARG A 61 -12.46 -8.62 -8.50
C ARG A 61 -13.25 -9.92 -8.30
N GLN A 62 -13.72 -10.22 -7.09
CA GLN A 62 -14.58 -11.38 -6.87
C GLN A 62 -16.04 -10.99 -7.15
N PRO A 63 -16.77 -11.71 -8.02
CA PRO A 63 -18.22 -11.59 -8.06
C PRO A 63 -18.75 -11.97 -6.68
N GLN A 64 -19.47 -11.05 -6.03
CA GLN A 64 -20.18 -11.35 -4.80
C GLN A 64 -21.13 -12.53 -5.07
N PRO A 65 -21.10 -13.62 -4.28
CA PRO A 65 -22.12 -14.65 -4.41
C PRO A 65 -23.47 -13.98 -4.11
N ARG A 66 -24.39 -14.00 -5.08
CA ARG A 66 -25.77 -13.63 -4.83
C ARG A 66 -26.31 -14.66 -3.84
N VAL A 67 -26.65 -14.19 -2.65
CA VAL A 67 -27.55 -14.93 -1.75
C VAL A 67 -28.95 -14.74 -2.31
N ASP A 68 -29.50 -15.81 -2.88
CA ASP A 68 -30.91 -15.94 -3.25
C ASP A 68 -31.78 -16.14 -2.00
#